data_AF-A0A7C4ZDP1-F1
#
_entry.id   AF-A0A7C4ZDP1-F1
#
_cell.length_a   1.000
_cell.length_b   1.000
_cell.length_c   1.000
_cell.angle_alpha   90.00
_cell.angle_beta   90.00
_cell.angle_gamma   90.00
#
_symmetry.space_group_name_H-M   'P 1'
#
loop_
_entity.id
_entity.type
_entity.pdbx_description
1 polymer ?
#
loop_
_entity_poly.entity_id
_entity_poly.type
_entity_poly.pdbx_seq_one_letter_code
_entity_poly.pdbx_strand_id
1 'polypeptide(L)'
;MIKRIFTGGQKPVAGWGSRQGLVLSPQIGLVKFGASGPAVELGYRPKEVHEFLQTYKVTPGHFALRIVPMGASEVWGPNDRGDIWPESGLHPTDEQGRELTDAWWGYKSFEKNAHVYRHHFNFDPSFSIGRIVKAFWDPDMHRIELIAEVNSEQAPDIKEAAERGDVIEGSMGAKIPEGDVCSVCYNRALNRSMYCADLREHMGELTKEGIYIGAINEKPKFFDYSIVTKPAAKESGTVEFLKAASAKLSSADLAYEIKYDPDKVAMEQMIYEYSPKAHRIMSREKEIPTNYLVKLGSSVPLPVSVSSLYSLGILLNPLEFQTLVLSGTNTKLAEAYASNRLVFPPSKYSEPFTIDLSLVDKELVQQLVKFADYRSGFEPYFLARWRGIIPPDIPQVFRVFTGDALLNKIGSIYNGYREEALKNLGKLIDYYKTSPSTVTPFGITLEKSACWLGGLESPVTRLYFRAFCNYSWK
;
A
#
# COMPACT_ATOMS: atom_id res chain seq x y z
N MET A 1 -39.45 -17.97 9.31
CA MET A 1 -39.89 -18.55 8.03
C MET A 1 -38.69 -19.01 7.20
N ILE A 2 -37.78 -19.79 7.80
CA ILE A 2 -36.54 -20.28 7.17
C ILE A 2 -36.32 -21.71 7.69
N LYS A 3 -36.81 -22.68 6.92
CA LYS A 3 -36.50 -24.12 7.01
C LYS A 3 -37.07 -24.79 5.76
N ARG A 4 -36.44 -24.54 4.61
CA ARG A 4 -36.71 -25.30 3.37
C ARG A 4 -35.68 -25.00 2.29
N ILE A 5 -34.41 -25.29 2.55
CA ILE A 5 -33.45 -25.61 1.49
C ILE A 5 -32.66 -26.81 2.03
N PHE A 6 -32.43 -27.81 1.18
CA PHE A 6 -31.67 -29.05 1.44
C PHE A 6 -32.39 -30.22 2.13
N THR A 7 -33.43 -30.77 1.47
CA THR A 7 -33.63 -32.24 1.44
C THR A 7 -34.28 -32.66 0.11
N GLY A 8 -33.45 -32.88 -0.92
CA GLY A 8 -33.84 -33.54 -2.16
C GLY A 8 -33.30 -34.96 -2.18
N GLY A 9 -34.17 -35.95 -1.98
CA GLY A 9 -33.82 -37.37 -1.83
C GLY A 9 -33.29 -38.03 -3.11
N GLN A 10 -32.36 -38.96 -2.92
CA GLN A 10 -31.93 -39.90 -3.94
C GLN A 10 -32.99 -40.98 -4.20
N LYS A 11 -33.26 -41.27 -5.47
CA LYS A 11 -33.55 -42.62 -5.96
C LYS A 11 -32.82 -42.85 -7.29
N PRO A 12 -32.19 -44.02 -7.51
CA PRO A 12 -31.44 -44.32 -8.72
C PRO A 12 -32.32 -45.03 -9.75
N VAL A 13 -32.19 -44.71 -11.04
CA VAL A 13 -32.54 -45.63 -12.13
C VAL A 13 -31.57 -45.47 -13.30
N ALA A 14 -31.02 -46.60 -13.72
CA ALA A 14 -30.14 -46.77 -14.87
C ALA A 14 -30.89 -46.67 -16.20
N GLY A 15 -30.18 -46.30 -17.28
CA GLY A 15 -30.69 -46.44 -18.65
C GLY A 15 -29.77 -45.79 -19.68
N TRP A 16 -29.15 -46.64 -20.50
CA TRP A 16 -28.31 -46.27 -21.65
C TRP A 16 -29.06 -45.44 -22.70
N GLY A 17 -28.34 -44.54 -23.37
CA GLY A 17 -28.84 -43.89 -24.58
C GLY A 17 -27.93 -42.77 -25.09
N SER A 18 -26.96 -43.13 -25.93
CA SER A 18 -26.16 -42.20 -26.73
C SER A 18 -27.04 -41.27 -27.57
N ARG A 19 -27.06 -39.97 -27.24
CA ARG A 19 -27.39 -38.90 -28.19
C ARG A 19 -26.53 -37.68 -27.90
N GLN A 20 -25.85 -37.22 -28.94
CA GLN A 20 -25.11 -35.97 -29.00
C GLN A 20 -26.02 -34.82 -28.53
N GLY A 21 -25.62 -34.14 -27.45
CA GLY A 21 -26.21 -32.90 -26.99
C GLY A 21 -25.10 -31.85 -26.88
N LEU A 22 -25.30 -30.72 -27.55
CA LEU A 22 -24.42 -29.55 -27.53
C LEU A 22 -23.95 -29.23 -26.11
N VAL A 23 -22.64 -29.31 -25.88
CA VAL A 23 -21.99 -28.65 -24.75
C VAL A 23 -21.72 -27.22 -25.19
N LEU A 24 -22.58 -26.28 -24.79
CA LEU A 24 -22.24 -24.85 -24.84
C LEU A 24 -21.31 -24.54 -23.67
N SER A 25 -20.01 -24.64 -23.92
CA SER A 25 -19.01 -23.98 -23.07
C SER A 25 -19.01 -22.48 -23.40
N PRO A 26 -19.07 -21.55 -22.44
CA PRO A 26 -18.73 -20.16 -22.71
C PRO A 26 -17.20 -20.07 -22.81
N GLN A 27 -16.66 -20.42 -23.98
CA GLN A 27 -15.32 -20.01 -24.34
C GLN A 27 -15.38 -18.51 -24.64
N ILE A 28 -14.83 -17.72 -23.72
CA ILE A 28 -14.51 -16.31 -23.96
C ILE A 28 -13.48 -16.30 -25.09
N GLY A 29 -13.95 -16.00 -26.31
CA GLY A 29 -13.11 -15.85 -27.48
C GLY A 29 -12.28 -14.58 -27.37
N LEU A 30 -10.96 -14.73 -27.23
CA LEU A 30 -9.99 -13.68 -27.53
C LEU A 30 -10.04 -13.36 -29.02
N VAL A 31 -10.67 -12.25 -29.40
CA VAL A 31 -10.67 -11.76 -30.79
C VAL A 31 -9.42 -10.89 -31.00
N LYS A 32 -8.54 -11.32 -31.91
CA LYS A 32 -7.48 -10.47 -32.47
C LYS A 32 -8.08 -9.56 -33.53
N PHE A 33 -7.85 -8.25 -33.44
CA PHE A 33 -8.34 -7.28 -34.43
C PHE A 33 -7.33 -7.06 -35.56
N GLY A 34 -7.79 -7.33 -36.79
CA GLY A 34 -7.22 -6.83 -38.04
C GLY A 34 -8.00 -5.62 -38.53
N ALA A 35 -7.31 -4.67 -39.16
CA ALA A 35 -7.86 -3.42 -39.65
C ALA A 35 -8.89 -3.61 -40.78
N SER A 36 -9.91 -2.75 -40.77
CA SER A 36 -10.99 -2.54 -41.76
C SER A 36 -12.18 -3.53 -41.74
N GLY A 37 -13.29 -3.12 -41.10
CA GLY A 37 -14.60 -3.79 -41.09
C GLY A 37 -15.61 -3.03 -40.20
N PRO A 38 -16.94 -3.16 -40.42
CA PRO A 38 -17.96 -2.17 -40.04
C PRO A 38 -18.28 -2.14 -38.54
N ALA A 39 -18.91 -1.03 -38.13
CA ALA A 39 -19.42 -0.66 -36.80
C ALA A 39 -19.28 -1.73 -35.70
N VAL A 40 -18.39 -1.45 -34.75
CA VAL A 40 -18.16 -2.20 -33.51
C VAL A 40 -19.49 -2.54 -32.84
N GLU A 41 -19.82 -3.84 -32.73
CA GLU A 41 -20.90 -4.31 -31.85
C GLU A 41 -20.62 -3.77 -30.44
N LEU A 42 -21.52 -2.94 -29.93
CA LEU A 42 -21.48 -2.46 -28.56
C LEU A 42 -21.52 -3.68 -27.63
N GLY A 43 -20.37 -4.02 -27.03
CA GLY A 43 -20.29 -5.04 -25.98
C GLY A 43 -21.33 -4.78 -24.89
N TYR A 44 -21.78 -5.83 -24.21
CA TYR A 44 -22.87 -5.80 -23.24
C TYR A 44 -22.82 -4.57 -22.31
N ARG A 45 -23.92 -3.82 -22.25
CA ARG A 45 -24.13 -2.70 -21.32
C ARG A 45 -25.50 -2.85 -20.66
N PRO A 46 -25.59 -2.81 -19.32
CA PRO A 46 -26.88 -2.65 -18.65
C PRO A 46 -27.61 -1.42 -19.19
N LYS A 47 -28.93 -1.51 -19.30
CA LYS A 47 -29.77 -0.45 -19.88
C LYS A 47 -29.51 0.91 -19.24
N GLU A 48 -29.47 0.97 -17.91
CA GLU A 48 -29.24 2.22 -17.17
C GLU A 48 -27.85 2.81 -17.42
N VAL A 49 -26.83 1.96 -17.56
CA VAL A 49 -25.48 2.39 -17.90
C VAL A 49 -25.48 2.98 -19.31
N HIS A 50 -26.12 2.32 -20.27
CA HIS A 50 -26.24 2.82 -21.63
C HIS A 50 -26.93 4.19 -21.68
N GLU A 51 -28.08 4.33 -21.01
CA GLU A 51 -28.86 5.57 -20.95
C GLU A 51 -28.07 6.70 -20.27
N PHE A 52 -27.35 6.40 -19.17
CA PHE A 52 -26.48 7.38 -18.53
C PHE A 52 -25.37 7.86 -19.45
N LEU A 53 -24.68 6.94 -20.14
CA LEU A 53 -23.57 7.27 -21.03
C LEU A 53 -23.98 8.05 -22.28
N GLN A 54 -25.26 8.03 -22.69
CA GLN A 54 -25.76 8.89 -23.78
C GLN A 54 -25.73 10.37 -23.42
N THR A 55 -25.81 10.70 -22.13
CA THR A 55 -25.90 12.09 -21.65
C THR A 55 -24.66 12.54 -20.88
N TYR A 56 -23.92 11.61 -20.29
CA TYR A 56 -22.73 11.89 -19.51
C TYR A 56 -21.58 12.39 -20.39
N LYS A 57 -20.91 13.45 -19.92
CA LYS A 57 -19.71 14.00 -20.53
C LYS A 57 -18.59 14.00 -19.51
N VAL A 58 -17.46 13.42 -19.87
CA VAL A 58 -16.26 13.42 -19.02
C VAL A 58 -15.74 14.84 -18.87
N THR A 59 -15.39 15.20 -17.65
CA THR A 59 -14.81 16.50 -17.30
C THR A 59 -13.52 16.73 -18.10
N PRO A 60 -13.29 17.93 -18.67
CA PRO A 60 -12.00 18.26 -19.27
C PRO A 60 -10.83 17.99 -18.32
N GLY A 61 -9.70 17.55 -18.86
CA GLY A 61 -8.54 17.13 -18.05
C GLY A 61 -8.70 15.78 -17.36
N HIS A 62 -9.86 15.13 -17.47
CA HIS A 62 -10.11 13.79 -16.93
C HIS A 62 -10.34 12.78 -18.05
N PHE A 63 -10.28 11.51 -17.67
CA PHE A 63 -10.81 10.39 -18.43
C PHE A 63 -11.77 9.61 -17.53
N ALA A 64 -12.68 8.82 -18.10
CA ALA A 64 -13.54 7.96 -17.31
C ALA A 64 -13.36 6.48 -17.67
N LEU A 65 -13.53 5.63 -16.66
CA LEU A 65 -13.49 4.18 -16.75
C LEU A 65 -14.85 3.64 -16.32
N ARG A 66 -15.43 2.77 -17.14
CA ARG A 66 -16.50 1.88 -16.69
C ARG A 66 -15.84 0.63 -16.12
N ILE A 67 -16.12 0.35 -14.87
CA ILE A 67 -15.43 -0.66 -14.07
C ILE A 67 -16.41 -1.57 -13.36
N VAL A 68 -16.03 -2.83 -13.20
CA VAL A 68 -16.69 -3.78 -12.31
C VAL A 68 -15.84 -3.88 -11.05
N PRO A 69 -16.34 -3.52 -9.85
CA PRO A 69 -15.58 -3.69 -8.63
C PRO A 69 -15.74 -5.10 -8.06
N MET A 70 -16.96 -5.68 -8.09
CA MET A 70 -17.27 -7.05 -7.69
C MET A 70 -18.67 -7.48 -8.17
N GLY A 71 -18.92 -8.78 -8.16
CA GLY A 71 -20.25 -9.39 -8.30
C GLY A 71 -20.78 -10.02 -7.02
N ALA A 72 -22.06 -10.40 -7.03
CA ALA A 72 -22.68 -11.15 -5.95
C ALA A 72 -22.10 -12.56 -5.85
N SER A 73 -21.76 -12.99 -4.64
CA SER A 73 -21.08 -14.26 -4.40
C SER A 73 -21.94 -15.48 -4.73
N GLU A 74 -23.25 -15.35 -4.82
CA GLU A 74 -24.15 -16.38 -5.33
C GLU A 74 -23.88 -16.73 -6.80
N VAL A 75 -23.36 -15.78 -7.58
CA VAL A 75 -23.07 -15.93 -9.02
C VAL A 75 -21.57 -16.03 -9.28
N TRP A 76 -20.78 -15.16 -8.65
CA TRP A 76 -19.35 -14.99 -8.89
C TRP A 76 -18.46 -15.73 -7.90
N GLY A 77 -19.06 -16.23 -6.82
CA GLY A 77 -18.32 -16.82 -5.70
C GLY A 77 -17.70 -15.78 -4.76
N PRO A 78 -17.07 -16.26 -3.68
CA PRO A 78 -16.29 -15.42 -2.77
C PRO A 78 -15.01 -14.91 -3.43
N ASN A 79 -14.49 -13.78 -2.93
CA ASN A 79 -13.21 -13.25 -3.40
C ASN A 79 -12.01 -14.05 -2.83
N ASP A 80 -10.81 -13.80 -3.37
CA ASP A 80 -9.56 -14.46 -2.94
C ASP A 80 -9.15 -14.13 -1.48
N ARG A 81 -9.84 -13.19 -0.81
CA ARG A 81 -9.65 -12.86 0.61
C ARG A 81 -10.61 -13.59 1.53
N GLY A 82 -11.51 -14.41 1.00
CA GLY A 82 -12.51 -15.13 1.79
C GLY A 82 -13.76 -14.31 2.10
N ASP A 83 -13.93 -13.15 1.49
CA ASP A 83 -15.13 -12.33 1.65
C ASP A 83 -16.25 -12.85 0.74
N ILE A 84 -17.43 -13.03 1.34
CA ILE A 84 -18.68 -13.37 0.66
C ILE A 84 -19.53 -12.10 0.62
N TRP A 85 -19.90 -11.68 -0.59
CA TRP A 85 -20.71 -10.49 -0.86
C TRP A 85 -22.08 -10.95 -1.35
N PRO A 86 -23.05 -11.20 -0.44
CA PRO A 86 -24.37 -11.64 -0.87
C PRO A 86 -25.02 -10.57 -1.75
N GLU A 87 -25.80 -10.97 -2.74
CA GLU A 87 -26.58 -10.05 -3.58
C GLU A 87 -27.41 -9.11 -2.72
N SER A 88 -28.07 -9.67 -1.70
CA SER A 88 -28.83 -8.89 -0.75
C SER A 88 -27.98 -7.84 -0.05
N GLY A 89 -26.66 -8.03 0.13
CA GLY A 89 -25.73 -7.04 0.68
C GLY A 89 -25.18 -6.04 -0.35
N LEU A 90 -25.21 -6.35 -1.63
CA LEU A 90 -24.77 -5.45 -2.70
C LEU A 90 -25.92 -4.58 -3.23
N HIS A 91 -27.11 -5.14 -3.34
CA HIS A 91 -28.30 -4.53 -3.94
C HIS A 91 -29.45 -4.50 -2.92
N PRO A 92 -29.54 -3.43 -2.10
CA PRO A 92 -30.55 -3.33 -1.05
C PRO A 92 -31.96 -3.20 -1.66
N THR A 93 -32.90 -4.03 -1.20
CA THR A 93 -34.31 -3.96 -1.59
C THR A 93 -35.24 -3.94 -0.37
N ASP A 94 -36.45 -3.41 -0.55
CA ASP A 94 -37.52 -3.52 0.44
C ASP A 94 -38.18 -4.90 0.44
N GLU A 95 -39.18 -5.08 1.30
CA GLU A 95 -39.94 -6.33 1.42
C GLU A 95 -40.69 -6.74 0.14
N GLN A 96 -40.92 -5.80 -0.77
CA GLN A 96 -41.56 -6.03 -2.07
C GLN A 96 -40.54 -6.24 -3.20
N GLY A 97 -39.24 -6.28 -2.88
CA GLY A 97 -38.16 -6.43 -3.85
C GLY A 97 -37.86 -5.16 -4.65
N ARG A 98 -38.35 -4.00 -4.21
CA ARG A 98 -38.03 -2.71 -4.85
C ARG A 98 -36.70 -2.20 -4.32
N GLU A 99 -35.87 -1.69 -5.21
CA GLU A 99 -34.56 -1.18 -4.87
C GLU A 99 -34.62 0.02 -3.89
N LEU A 100 -33.74 0.00 -2.89
CA LEU A 100 -33.53 1.07 -1.90
C LEU A 100 -32.31 1.92 -2.26
N THR A 101 -32.51 2.86 -3.18
CA THR A 101 -31.41 3.74 -3.68
C THR A 101 -30.83 4.70 -2.61
N ASP A 102 -31.55 4.94 -1.52
CA ASP A 102 -31.17 5.81 -0.42
C ASP A 102 -30.51 5.06 0.75
N ALA A 103 -30.44 3.73 0.69
CA ALA A 103 -29.79 2.90 1.70
C ALA A 103 -28.36 3.37 2.00
N TRP A 104 -27.96 3.25 3.27
CA TRP A 104 -26.62 3.65 3.72
C TRP A 104 -25.52 2.63 3.35
N TRP A 105 -25.93 1.44 2.88
CA TRP A 105 -25.09 0.31 2.49
C TRP A 105 -25.41 -0.13 1.05
N GLY A 106 -24.60 -1.05 0.52
CA GLY A 106 -24.73 -1.57 -0.83
C GLY A 106 -24.12 -0.66 -1.87
N TYR A 107 -24.37 -0.95 -3.13
CA TYR A 107 -23.64 -0.38 -4.26
C TYR A 107 -23.76 1.16 -4.37
N LYS A 108 -24.89 1.75 -3.97
CA LYS A 108 -25.07 3.21 -3.92
C LYS A 108 -24.17 3.92 -2.92
N SER A 109 -23.60 3.21 -1.95
CA SER A 109 -22.63 3.80 -1.03
C SER A 109 -21.33 4.26 -1.72
N PHE A 110 -20.99 3.70 -2.89
CA PHE A 110 -19.87 4.19 -3.71
C PHE A 110 -20.06 5.66 -4.13
N GLU A 111 -21.25 6.04 -4.62
CA GLU A 111 -21.51 7.42 -5.10
C GLU A 111 -21.32 8.47 -3.98
N LYS A 112 -21.59 8.08 -2.73
CA LYS A 112 -21.57 9.00 -1.58
C LYS A 112 -20.23 9.05 -0.85
N ASN A 113 -19.52 7.93 -0.78
CA ASN A 113 -18.37 7.79 0.12
C ASN A 113 -17.07 7.36 -0.57
N ALA A 114 -17.11 6.90 -1.82
CA ALA A 114 -15.95 6.32 -2.48
C ALA A 114 -15.25 7.29 -3.44
N HIS A 115 -13.93 7.21 -3.41
CA HIS A 115 -13.05 7.87 -4.37
C HIS A 115 -12.15 6.83 -5.06
N VAL A 116 -11.48 7.27 -6.12
CA VAL A 116 -10.55 6.44 -6.88
C VAL A 116 -9.15 6.63 -6.32
N TYR A 117 -8.50 5.56 -5.91
CA TYR A 117 -7.13 5.60 -5.37
C TYR A 117 -6.20 4.64 -6.11
N ARG A 118 -4.91 4.70 -5.78
CA ARG A 118 -3.95 3.64 -6.11
C ARG A 118 -3.75 2.76 -4.90
N HIS A 119 -3.72 1.44 -5.08
CA HIS A 119 -3.29 0.48 -4.05
C HIS A 119 -3.92 0.64 -2.65
N HIS A 120 -5.19 1.08 -2.56
CA HIS A 120 -5.88 1.36 -1.30
C HIS A 120 -5.23 2.45 -0.43
N PHE A 121 -4.57 3.43 -1.05
CA PHE A 121 -4.17 4.66 -0.36
C PHE A 121 -5.37 5.60 -0.10
N ASN A 122 -6.37 5.09 0.63
CA ASN A 122 -7.70 5.69 0.84
C ASN A 122 -7.91 6.31 2.24
N PHE A 123 -6.86 6.39 3.05
CA PHE A 123 -6.91 6.89 4.43
C PHE A 123 -7.00 8.42 4.50
N ASP A 124 -6.66 9.12 3.41
CA ASP A 124 -6.89 10.54 3.21
C ASP A 124 -7.57 10.75 1.84
N PRO A 125 -8.79 11.34 1.78
CA PRO A 125 -9.48 11.63 0.53
C PRO A 125 -8.68 12.49 -0.46
N SER A 126 -7.66 13.25 -0.01
CA SER A 126 -6.82 14.06 -0.90
C SER A 126 -5.87 13.25 -1.78
N PHE A 127 -5.56 11.99 -1.44
CA PHE A 127 -4.81 11.08 -2.31
C PHE A 127 -5.65 10.45 -3.42
N SER A 128 -6.93 10.77 -3.42
CA SER A 128 -7.80 10.44 -4.53
C SER A 128 -7.22 10.96 -5.84
N ILE A 129 -7.16 10.08 -6.84
CA ILE A 129 -6.85 10.44 -8.23
C ILE A 129 -8.12 10.64 -9.05
N GLY A 130 -9.30 10.51 -8.43
CA GLY A 130 -10.57 10.53 -9.14
C GLY A 130 -11.79 10.24 -8.26
N ARG A 131 -12.97 10.25 -8.85
CA ARG A 131 -14.23 10.08 -8.13
C ARG A 131 -15.11 9.04 -8.76
N ILE A 132 -15.98 8.44 -7.96
CA ILE A 132 -17.08 7.65 -8.50
C ILE A 132 -18.22 8.60 -8.88
N VAL A 133 -18.50 8.69 -10.17
CA VAL A 133 -19.55 9.54 -10.73
C VAL A 133 -20.91 8.88 -10.57
N LYS A 134 -20.97 7.57 -10.84
CA LYS A 134 -22.21 6.81 -10.79
C LYS A 134 -21.94 5.35 -10.46
N ALA A 135 -22.85 4.73 -9.71
CA ALA A 135 -22.87 3.31 -9.44
C ALA A 135 -24.17 2.71 -9.97
N PHE A 136 -24.11 1.51 -10.52
CA PHE A 136 -25.23 0.77 -11.08
C PHE A 136 -25.24 -0.65 -10.53
N TRP A 137 -26.44 -1.19 -10.39
CA TRP A 137 -26.65 -2.63 -10.26
C TRP A 137 -26.97 -3.21 -11.63
N ASP A 138 -26.27 -4.27 -12.00
CA ASP A 138 -26.51 -5.04 -13.21
C ASP A 138 -27.34 -6.29 -12.82
N PRO A 139 -28.65 -6.31 -13.14
CA PRO A 139 -29.53 -7.40 -12.73
C PRO A 139 -29.32 -8.68 -13.55
N ASP A 140 -28.71 -8.62 -14.73
CA ASP A 140 -28.48 -9.83 -15.55
C ASP A 140 -27.21 -10.55 -15.11
N MET A 141 -26.15 -9.78 -14.80
CA MET A 141 -24.86 -10.32 -14.36
C MET A 141 -24.71 -10.36 -12.83
N HIS A 142 -25.70 -9.88 -12.08
CA HIS A 142 -25.70 -9.77 -10.62
C HIS A 142 -24.42 -9.15 -10.07
N ARG A 143 -24.08 -7.95 -10.55
CA ARG A 143 -22.84 -7.26 -10.19
C ARG A 143 -22.99 -5.76 -10.11
N ILE A 144 -21.99 -5.11 -9.52
CA ILE A 144 -21.90 -3.66 -9.50
C ILE A 144 -21.15 -3.20 -10.74
N GLU A 145 -21.58 -2.08 -11.32
CA GLU A 145 -20.79 -1.32 -12.29
C GLU A 145 -20.65 0.13 -11.85
N LEU A 146 -19.45 0.69 -11.97
CA LEU A 146 -19.18 2.09 -11.64
C LEU A 146 -18.68 2.85 -12.86
N ILE A 147 -19.01 4.13 -12.90
CA ILE A 147 -18.33 5.11 -13.75
C ILE A 147 -17.39 5.90 -12.87
N ALA A 148 -16.08 5.68 -13.04
CA ALA A 148 -15.01 6.34 -12.32
C ALA A 148 -14.34 7.39 -13.20
N GLU A 149 -14.34 8.64 -12.77
CA GLU A 149 -13.66 9.74 -13.47
C GLU A 149 -12.32 10.03 -12.80
N VAL A 150 -11.24 10.01 -13.58
CA VAL A 150 -9.85 10.03 -13.10
C VAL A 150 -9.11 11.21 -13.73
N ASN A 151 -8.33 11.91 -12.92
CA ASN A 151 -7.53 13.06 -13.36
C ASN A 151 -6.35 12.59 -14.24
N SER A 152 -6.24 13.16 -15.44
CA SER A 152 -5.23 12.74 -16.42
C SER A 152 -3.79 13.06 -16.00
N GLU A 153 -3.58 14.14 -15.24
CA GLU A 153 -2.25 14.57 -14.79
C GLU A 153 -1.77 13.75 -13.59
N GLN A 154 -2.69 13.35 -12.70
CA GLN A 154 -2.38 12.51 -11.54
C GLN A 154 -2.22 11.03 -11.91
N ALA A 155 -2.78 10.61 -13.06
CA ALA A 155 -2.74 9.22 -13.51
C ALA A 155 -2.41 9.03 -15.01
N PRO A 156 -1.28 9.57 -15.50
CA PRO A 156 -0.90 9.47 -16.90
C PRO A 156 -0.63 8.02 -17.36
N ASP A 157 -0.02 7.20 -16.50
CA ASP A 157 0.23 5.77 -16.75
C ASP A 157 -1.07 4.95 -16.90
N ILE A 158 -2.08 5.23 -16.07
CA ILE A 158 -3.40 4.56 -16.15
C ILE A 158 -4.12 5.00 -17.42
N LYS A 159 -4.05 6.29 -17.76
CA LYS A 159 -4.62 6.83 -18.99
C LYS A 159 -4.00 6.17 -20.22
N GLU A 160 -2.67 6.10 -20.27
CA GLU A 160 -1.94 5.45 -21.36
C GLU A 160 -2.31 3.97 -21.48
N ALA A 161 -2.42 3.25 -20.36
CA ALA A 161 -2.84 1.85 -20.36
C ALA A 161 -4.28 1.68 -20.88
N ALA A 162 -5.22 2.53 -20.43
CA ALA A 162 -6.59 2.52 -20.92
C ALA A 162 -6.68 2.88 -22.41
N GLU A 163 -5.86 3.83 -22.88
CA GLU A 163 -5.76 4.20 -24.30
C GLU A 163 -5.24 3.06 -25.19
N ARG A 164 -4.38 2.20 -24.65
CA ARG A 164 -3.92 0.98 -25.33
C ARG A 164 -4.95 -0.15 -25.31
N GLY A 165 -6.01 -0.02 -24.49
CA GLY A 165 -6.99 -1.07 -24.26
C GLY A 165 -6.54 -2.12 -23.24
N ASP A 166 -5.56 -1.81 -22.39
CA ASP A 166 -5.17 -2.68 -21.28
C ASP A 166 -6.30 -2.74 -20.24
N VAL A 167 -6.50 -3.91 -19.63
CA VAL A 167 -7.44 -4.05 -18.50
C VAL A 167 -6.83 -3.39 -17.27
N ILE A 168 -7.46 -2.33 -16.77
CA ILE A 168 -7.07 -1.73 -15.49
C ILE A 168 -7.78 -2.49 -14.38
N GLU A 169 -7.01 -3.23 -13.60
CA GLU A 169 -7.50 -4.03 -12.49
C GLU A 169 -7.82 -3.15 -11.27
N GLY A 170 -8.90 -3.52 -10.58
CA GLY A 170 -9.42 -2.77 -9.44
C GLY A 170 -9.64 -3.62 -8.21
N SER A 171 -9.79 -2.95 -7.09
CA SER A 171 -10.22 -3.55 -5.84
C SER A 171 -11.02 -2.49 -5.08
N MET A 172 -11.69 -2.91 -4.04
CA MET A 172 -12.58 -2.06 -3.26
C MET A 172 -12.37 -2.33 -1.79
N GLY A 173 -12.76 -1.37 -0.97
CA GLY A 173 -12.86 -1.53 0.46
C GLY A 173 -14.24 -1.12 0.95
N ALA A 174 -14.69 -1.87 1.94
CA ALA A 174 -15.96 -1.70 2.59
C ALA A 174 -15.77 -1.69 4.10
N LYS A 175 -16.54 -0.86 4.79
CA LYS A 175 -16.76 -1.01 6.23
C LYS A 175 -18.02 -1.83 6.40
N ILE A 176 -18.00 -2.77 7.34
CA ILE A 176 -19.16 -3.56 7.72
C ILE A 176 -19.52 -3.16 9.16
N PRO A 177 -20.34 -2.12 9.38
CA PRO A 177 -20.60 -1.61 10.73
C PRO A 177 -21.22 -2.66 11.66
N GLU A 178 -21.99 -3.59 11.10
CA GLU A 178 -22.62 -4.70 11.83
C GLU A 178 -21.66 -5.90 11.99
N GLY A 179 -20.42 -5.82 11.49
CA GLY A 179 -19.43 -6.88 11.54
C GLY A 179 -19.65 -8.01 10.53
N ASP A 180 -18.58 -8.75 10.28
CA ASP A 180 -18.56 -9.87 9.36
C ASP A 180 -19.19 -11.11 10.02
N VAL A 181 -19.96 -11.89 9.26
CA VAL A 181 -20.60 -13.10 9.77
C VAL A 181 -19.91 -14.35 9.23
N CYS A 182 -19.45 -15.24 10.10
CA CYS A 182 -18.89 -16.51 9.66
C CYS A 182 -19.94 -17.38 8.95
N SER A 183 -19.64 -17.89 7.76
CA SER A 183 -20.53 -18.77 7.00
C SER A 183 -20.80 -20.14 7.65
N VAL A 184 -19.98 -20.56 8.62
CA VAL A 184 -20.08 -21.88 9.27
C VAL A 184 -20.77 -21.77 10.63
N CYS A 185 -20.18 -21.03 11.58
CA CYS A 185 -20.70 -20.93 12.94
C CYS A 185 -21.57 -19.69 13.20
N TYR A 186 -21.73 -18.81 12.21
CA TYR A 186 -22.51 -17.57 12.31
C TYR A 186 -22.02 -16.58 13.38
N ASN A 187 -20.77 -16.74 13.86
CA ASN A 187 -20.14 -15.75 14.72
C ASN A 187 -20.04 -14.40 13.99
N ARG A 188 -20.51 -13.34 14.64
CA ARG A 188 -20.45 -11.97 14.13
C ARG A 188 -19.25 -11.25 14.74
N ALA A 189 -18.32 -10.82 13.89
CA ALA A 189 -17.06 -10.22 14.29
C ALA A 189 -16.96 -8.78 13.80
N LEU A 190 -16.88 -7.81 14.72
CA LEU A 190 -16.74 -6.39 14.38
C LEU A 190 -15.37 -6.04 13.77
N ASN A 191 -14.39 -6.93 13.94
CA ASN A 191 -13.06 -6.83 13.38
C ASN A 191 -12.39 -8.20 13.37
N ARG A 192 -11.26 -8.30 12.67
CA ARG A 192 -10.52 -9.56 12.49
C ARG A 192 -10.02 -10.22 13.78
N SER A 193 -9.81 -9.47 14.86
CA SER A 193 -9.37 -10.08 16.14
C SER A 193 -10.50 -10.87 16.82
N MET A 194 -11.76 -10.57 16.46
CA MET A 194 -12.95 -11.27 16.93
C MET A 194 -13.37 -12.45 16.03
N TYR A 195 -12.58 -12.79 15.01
CA TYR A 195 -12.85 -13.95 14.15
C TYR A 195 -12.83 -15.24 14.97
N CYS A 196 -13.78 -16.13 14.70
CA CYS A 196 -13.80 -17.49 15.22
C CYS A 196 -12.65 -18.33 14.64
N ALA A 197 -12.48 -19.56 15.12
CA ALA A 197 -11.47 -20.48 14.58
C ALA A 197 -11.67 -20.72 13.08
N ASP A 198 -12.91 -20.89 12.61
CA ASP A 198 -13.21 -21.13 11.19
C ASP A 198 -12.64 -20.01 10.29
N LEU A 199 -12.91 -18.75 10.62
CA LEU A 199 -12.43 -17.61 9.84
C LEU A 199 -10.93 -17.30 10.05
N ARG A 200 -10.37 -17.67 11.19
CA ARG A 200 -8.96 -17.38 11.49
C ARG A 200 -8.01 -18.41 10.87
N GLU A 201 -8.44 -19.67 10.84
CA GLU A 201 -7.56 -20.81 10.54
C GLU A 201 -7.93 -21.51 9.23
N HIS A 202 -9.20 -21.44 8.80
CA HIS A 202 -9.74 -22.23 7.68
C HIS A 202 -10.43 -21.38 6.60
N MET A 203 -10.25 -20.06 6.60
CA MET A 203 -10.86 -19.18 5.61
C MET A 203 -10.38 -19.51 4.19
N GLY A 204 -11.32 -19.63 3.25
CA GLY A 204 -11.04 -20.04 1.87
C GLY A 204 -11.17 -21.54 1.61
N GLU A 205 -11.35 -22.35 2.65
CA GLU A 205 -11.53 -23.80 2.53
C GLU A 205 -13.02 -24.17 2.32
N LEU A 206 -13.26 -25.42 1.88
CA LEU A 206 -14.59 -26.02 1.85
C LEU A 206 -14.71 -27.03 3.00
N THR A 207 -15.82 -26.96 3.75
CA THR A 207 -16.14 -28.01 4.74
C THR A 207 -16.47 -29.34 4.04
N LYS A 208 -16.53 -30.42 4.81
CA LYS A 208 -16.93 -31.75 4.30
C LYS A 208 -18.36 -31.75 3.74
N GLU A 209 -19.19 -30.85 4.25
CA GLU A 209 -20.58 -30.64 3.82
C GLU A 209 -20.68 -29.72 2.59
N GLY A 210 -19.56 -29.24 2.06
CA GLY A 210 -19.49 -28.38 0.87
C GLY A 210 -19.76 -26.91 1.14
N ILE A 211 -19.66 -26.45 2.40
CA ILE A 211 -19.82 -25.04 2.76
C ILE A 211 -18.48 -24.32 2.60
N TYR A 212 -18.46 -23.21 1.86
CA TYR A 212 -17.27 -22.37 1.78
C TYR A 212 -17.10 -21.58 3.08
N ILE A 213 -15.91 -21.65 3.68
CA ILE A 213 -15.57 -20.95 4.91
C ILE A 213 -15.15 -19.52 4.56
N GLY A 214 -16.02 -18.55 4.83
CA GLY A 214 -15.80 -17.16 4.46
C GLY A 214 -16.57 -16.18 5.34
N ALA A 215 -16.19 -14.91 5.24
CA ALA A 215 -16.77 -13.81 5.98
C ALA A 215 -17.92 -13.21 5.15
N ILE A 216 -19.16 -13.39 5.60
CA ILE A 216 -20.35 -12.85 4.96
C ILE A 216 -20.52 -11.37 5.33
N ASN A 217 -20.54 -10.52 4.31
CA ASN A 217 -20.65 -9.08 4.43
C ASN A 217 -22.08 -8.64 4.11
N GLU A 218 -22.98 -8.71 5.10
CA GLU A 218 -24.43 -8.51 4.87
C GLU A 218 -24.82 -7.07 4.53
N LYS A 219 -24.11 -6.07 5.04
CA LYS A 219 -24.42 -4.64 4.82
C LYS A 219 -23.16 -3.80 4.65
N PRO A 220 -22.46 -3.94 3.52
CA PRO A 220 -21.24 -3.21 3.26
C PRO A 220 -21.50 -1.74 2.97
N LYS A 221 -20.68 -0.89 3.57
CA LYS A 221 -20.56 0.52 3.21
C LYS A 221 -19.24 0.73 2.48
N PHE A 222 -19.28 0.80 1.16
CA PHE A 222 -18.11 1.02 0.32
C PHE A 222 -17.59 2.44 0.47
N PHE A 223 -16.27 2.59 0.52
CA PHE A 223 -15.61 3.89 0.74
C PHE A 223 -14.36 4.10 -0.14
N ASP A 224 -14.00 3.11 -0.97
CA ASP A 224 -12.96 3.27 -1.96
C ASP A 224 -13.14 2.32 -3.14
N TYR A 225 -12.65 2.78 -4.29
CA TYR A 225 -12.23 1.92 -5.39
C TYR A 225 -10.76 2.22 -5.68
N SER A 226 -9.94 1.20 -5.72
CA SER A 226 -8.50 1.33 -5.87
C SER A 226 -8.01 0.59 -7.09
N ILE A 227 -7.20 1.24 -7.91
CA ILE A 227 -6.47 0.59 -9.00
C ILE A 227 -5.30 -0.18 -8.40
N VAL A 228 -5.24 -1.49 -8.68
CA VAL A 228 -4.30 -2.42 -8.07
C VAL A 228 -3.63 -3.30 -9.12
N THR A 229 -2.52 -3.95 -8.75
CA THR A 229 -1.84 -4.94 -9.62
C THR A 229 -2.39 -6.35 -9.48
N LYS A 230 -3.18 -6.61 -8.42
CA LYS A 230 -3.81 -7.90 -8.19
C LYS A 230 -5.14 -7.68 -7.46
N PRO A 231 -6.27 -7.87 -8.14
CA PRO A 231 -7.58 -7.71 -7.53
C PRO A 231 -7.85 -8.86 -6.57
N ALA A 232 -8.73 -8.64 -5.58
CA ALA A 232 -9.23 -9.73 -4.74
C ALA A 232 -10.37 -10.49 -5.42
N ALA A 233 -11.24 -9.77 -6.14
CA ALA A 233 -12.33 -10.34 -6.93
C ALA A 233 -11.85 -10.53 -8.38
N LYS A 234 -12.02 -11.72 -8.95
CA LYS A 234 -11.42 -12.09 -10.25
C LYS A 234 -12.08 -11.37 -11.42
N GLU A 235 -13.33 -10.98 -11.24
CA GLU A 235 -14.14 -10.21 -12.18
C GLU A 235 -13.86 -8.70 -12.12
N SER A 236 -13.02 -8.25 -11.19
CA SER A 236 -12.75 -6.83 -11.00
C SER A 236 -11.86 -6.25 -12.09
N GLY A 237 -12.29 -5.14 -12.69
CA GLY A 237 -11.49 -4.43 -13.67
C GLY A 237 -12.30 -3.55 -14.62
N THR A 238 -11.58 -2.92 -15.55
CA THR A 238 -12.18 -2.04 -16.57
C THR A 238 -12.83 -2.84 -17.68
N VAL A 239 -14.04 -2.43 -18.05
CA VAL A 239 -14.80 -2.94 -19.19
C VAL A 239 -14.91 -1.93 -20.32
N GLU A 240 -14.76 -0.63 -20.05
CA GLU A 240 -14.80 0.41 -21.08
C GLU A 240 -13.99 1.65 -20.68
N PHE A 241 -13.29 2.22 -21.65
CA PHE A 241 -12.58 3.49 -21.52
C PHE A 241 -13.33 4.62 -22.25
N LEU A 242 -13.57 5.73 -21.55
CA LEU A 242 -14.36 6.87 -22.01
C LEU A 242 -13.46 8.12 -22.06
N LYS A 243 -13.29 8.68 -23.25
CA LYS A 243 -12.47 9.89 -23.48
C LYS A 243 -13.29 11.17 -23.28
N ALA A 244 -12.67 12.20 -22.71
CA ALA A 244 -13.25 13.54 -22.72
C ALA A 244 -13.33 14.12 -24.14
N ALA A 245 -14.43 14.81 -24.42
CA ALA A 245 -14.50 15.69 -25.58
C ALA A 245 -13.54 16.87 -25.36
N SER A 246 -12.79 17.26 -26.39
CA SER A 246 -11.83 18.36 -26.30
C SER A 246 -12.56 19.69 -26.04
N ALA A 247 -12.58 20.16 -24.80
CA ALA A 247 -13.10 21.48 -24.44
C ALA A 247 -12.30 22.10 -23.29
N LYS A 248 -12.18 23.44 -23.29
CA LYS A 248 -11.48 24.23 -22.27
C LYS A 248 -12.22 24.18 -20.93
N LEU A 249 -11.49 23.92 -19.84
CA LEU A 249 -11.96 23.91 -18.46
C LEU A 249 -12.72 25.19 -18.09
N SER A 250 -13.84 25.06 -17.36
CA SER A 250 -14.56 26.20 -16.80
C SER A 250 -14.07 26.54 -15.39
N SER A 251 -14.29 27.78 -14.96
CA SER A 251 -13.89 28.28 -13.63
C SER A 251 -14.58 27.56 -12.47
N ALA A 252 -15.70 26.87 -12.72
CA ALA A 252 -16.43 26.08 -11.71
C ALA A 252 -15.82 24.68 -11.52
N ASP A 253 -15.19 24.11 -12.57
CA ASP A 253 -14.49 22.81 -12.51
C ASP A 253 -13.18 22.89 -11.69
N LEU A 254 -12.61 24.10 -11.57
CA LEU A 254 -11.44 24.41 -10.72
C LEU A 254 -11.80 24.55 -9.22
N ALA A 255 -13.08 24.69 -8.87
CA ALA A 255 -13.50 25.02 -7.50
C ALA A 255 -13.67 23.80 -6.57
N TYR A 256 -13.39 22.58 -7.05
CA TYR A 256 -13.31 21.37 -6.21
C TYR A 256 -11.88 21.08 -5.69
N GLU A 257 -10.95 22.02 -5.83
CA GLU A 257 -9.67 22.01 -5.14
C GLU A 257 -9.85 22.51 -3.70
N ILE A 258 -10.13 21.60 -2.76
CA ILE A 258 -10.04 21.93 -1.34
C ILE A 258 -8.55 22.15 -1.01
N LYS A 259 -8.21 23.42 -0.77
CA LYS A 259 -7.03 23.85 -0.01
C LYS A 259 -6.97 23.10 1.33
N TYR A 260 -6.03 22.16 1.49
CA TYR A 260 -5.63 21.65 2.80
C TYR A 260 -4.22 21.05 2.73
N ASP A 261 -3.39 21.31 3.75
CA ASP A 261 -1.98 20.89 3.86
C ASP A 261 -1.91 19.39 4.28
N PRO A 262 -1.62 18.45 3.36
CA PRO A 262 -1.84 17.01 3.54
C PRO A 262 -0.71 16.28 4.29
N ASP A 263 0.41 16.94 4.58
CA ASP A 263 1.67 16.23 4.86
C ASP A 263 1.84 15.72 6.31
N LYS A 264 1.02 16.19 7.27
CA LYS A 264 1.23 15.89 8.70
C LYS A 264 0.41 14.71 9.24
N VAL A 265 -0.86 14.61 8.89
CA VAL A 265 -1.81 13.64 9.49
C VAL A 265 -1.78 12.29 8.75
N ALA A 266 -1.72 12.33 7.42
CA ALA A 266 -1.55 11.17 6.55
C ALA A 266 -0.28 10.35 6.87
N MET A 267 0.81 11.05 7.18
CA MET A 267 2.10 10.45 7.51
C MET A 267 2.03 9.65 8.82
N GLU A 268 1.35 10.17 9.84
CA GLU A 268 1.28 9.56 11.18
C GLU A 268 0.56 8.20 11.19
N GLN A 269 -0.49 8.03 10.37
CA GLN A 269 -1.22 6.76 10.27
C GLN A 269 -0.48 5.72 9.41
N MET A 270 0.13 6.15 8.29
CA MET A 270 1.05 5.30 7.52
C MET A 270 2.20 4.79 8.39
N ILE A 271 2.75 5.66 9.24
CA ILE A 271 3.80 5.27 10.19
C ILE A 271 3.29 4.24 11.18
N TYR A 272 2.10 4.40 11.76
CA TYR A 272 1.58 3.42 12.71
C TYR A 272 1.37 2.03 12.08
N GLU A 273 0.74 1.97 10.91
CA GLU A 273 0.37 0.71 10.25
C GLU A 273 1.56 -0.01 9.61
N TYR A 274 2.47 0.74 8.97
CA TYR A 274 3.58 0.19 8.20
C TYR A 274 4.90 0.15 8.98
N SER A 275 4.97 0.77 10.18
CA SER A 275 6.12 0.64 11.08
C SER A 275 6.55 -0.81 11.29
N PRO A 276 5.67 -1.80 11.58
CA PRO A 276 6.11 -3.18 11.81
C PRO A 276 6.87 -3.78 10.62
N LYS A 277 6.46 -3.47 9.38
CA LYS A 277 7.16 -3.90 8.18
C LYS A 277 8.49 -3.16 8.00
N ALA A 278 8.52 -1.85 8.25
CA ALA A 278 9.75 -1.06 8.23
C ALA A 278 10.77 -1.61 9.23
N HIS A 279 10.35 -1.84 10.48
CA HIS A 279 11.18 -2.46 11.51
C HIS A 279 11.72 -3.83 11.11
N ARG A 280 10.90 -4.68 10.45
CA ARG A 280 11.34 -5.99 9.97
C ARG A 280 12.42 -5.90 8.90
N ILE A 281 12.34 -4.90 8.03
CA ILE A 281 13.37 -4.66 7.01
C ILE A 281 14.64 -4.14 7.69
N MET A 282 14.50 -3.15 8.57
CA MET A 282 15.61 -2.52 9.29
C MET A 282 16.39 -3.50 10.18
N SER A 283 15.71 -4.43 10.86
CA SER A 283 16.36 -5.47 11.68
C SER A 283 17.13 -6.52 10.87
N ARG A 284 17.02 -6.45 9.55
CA ARG A 284 17.67 -7.33 8.57
C ARG A 284 18.53 -6.57 7.59
N GLU A 285 18.83 -5.30 7.88
CA GLU A 285 19.77 -4.54 7.06
C GLU A 285 21.19 -5.11 7.25
N LYS A 286 21.91 -5.19 6.12
CA LYS A 286 23.29 -5.63 6.11
C LYS A 286 24.16 -4.60 6.82
N GLU A 287 24.90 -5.01 7.84
CA GLU A 287 25.74 -4.11 8.65
C GLU A 287 26.88 -3.49 7.83
N ILE A 288 27.28 -2.26 8.18
CA ILE A 288 28.56 -1.72 7.70
C ILE A 288 29.66 -2.56 8.33
N PRO A 289 30.66 -3.04 7.55
CA PRO A 289 31.72 -3.88 8.08
C PRO A 289 32.41 -3.26 9.31
N THR A 290 32.55 -4.05 10.38
CA THR A 290 33.14 -3.61 11.66
C THR A 290 34.51 -2.97 11.48
N ASN A 291 35.39 -3.58 10.67
CA ASN A 291 36.71 -3.03 10.36
C ASN A 291 36.64 -1.64 9.72
N TYR A 292 35.61 -1.37 8.93
CA TYR A 292 35.37 -0.08 8.33
C TYR A 292 34.90 0.95 9.37
N LEU A 293 33.97 0.58 10.25
CA LEU A 293 33.50 1.45 11.34
C LEU A 293 34.63 1.78 12.34
N VAL A 294 35.48 0.80 12.64
CA VAL A 294 36.64 1.00 13.52
C VAL A 294 37.65 1.96 12.90
N LYS A 295 37.97 1.75 11.62
CA LYS A 295 38.82 2.69 10.87
C LYS A 295 38.20 4.08 10.83
N LEU A 296 36.90 4.19 10.54
CA LEU A 296 36.20 5.46 10.46
C LEU A 296 36.25 6.20 11.80
N GLY A 297 35.83 5.56 12.90
CA GLY A 297 35.77 6.20 14.21
C GLY A 297 37.14 6.54 14.82
N SER A 298 38.21 5.85 14.42
CA SER A 298 39.58 6.17 14.86
C SER A 298 40.28 7.22 14.01
N SER A 299 39.82 7.46 12.78
CA SER A 299 40.48 8.39 11.83
C SER A 299 39.71 9.66 11.54
N VAL A 300 38.40 9.67 11.79
CA VAL A 300 37.51 10.81 11.50
C VAL A 300 36.78 11.21 12.78
N PRO A 301 36.71 12.51 13.11
CA PRO A 301 35.92 12.97 14.25
C PRO A 301 34.48 12.45 14.19
N LEU A 302 33.95 12.02 15.34
CA LEU A 302 32.60 11.46 15.43
C LEU A 302 31.51 12.36 14.80
N PRO A 303 31.48 13.69 15.03
CA PRO A 303 30.47 14.56 14.41
C PRO A 303 30.53 14.53 12.88
N VAL A 304 31.73 14.54 12.30
CA VAL A 304 31.94 14.50 10.83
C VAL A 304 31.47 13.15 10.27
N SER A 305 31.84 12.05 10.93
CA SER A 305 31.44 10.69 10.53
C SER A 305 29.93 10.52 10.54
N VAL A 306 29.27 10.93 11.63
CA VAL A 306 27.82 10.79 11.79
C VAL A 306 27.06 11.69 10.84
N SER A 307 27.46 12.96 10.69
CA SER A 307 26.83 13.88 9.72
C SER A 307 26.96 13.38 8.28
N SER A 308 28.11 12.81 7.90
CA SER A 308 28.35 12.30 6.56
C SER A 308 27.58 11.01 6.26
N LEU A 309 27.40 10.12 7.25
CA LEU A 309 26.51 8.96 7.11
C LEU A 309 25.03 9.37 7.07
N TYR A 310 24.64 10.32 7.93
CA TYR A 310 23.29 10.83 7.99
C TYR A 310 22.87 11.54 6.70
N SER A 311 23.79 12.26 6.04
CA SER A 311 23.51 12.87 4.73
C SER A 311 23.24 11.83 3.64
N LEU A 312 23.74 10.60 3.78
CA LEU A 312 23.40 9.47 2.91
C LEU A 312 22.07 8.80 3.27
N GLY A 313 21.38 9.25 4.30
CA GLY A 313 20.23 8.57 4.88
C GLY A 313 20.59 7.27 5.58
N ILE A 314 21.87 7.08 5.94
CA ILE A 314 22.36 5.90 6.63
C ILE A 314 22.25 6.14 8.13
N LEU A 315 21.29 5.48 8.77
CA LEU A 315 21.10 5.51 10.22
C LEU A 315 21.82 4.32 10.85
N LEU A 316 22.67 4.59 11.83
CA LEU A 316 23.49 3.56 12.49
C LEU A 316 22.63 2.75 13.46
N ASN A 317 22.71 1.42 13.41
CA ASN A 317 22.07 0.59 14.41
C ASN A 317 22.85 0.63 15.76
N PRO A 318 22.33 0.04 16.85
CA PRO A 318 22.99 0.11 18.16
C PRO A 318 24.45 -0.39 18.16
N LEU A 319 24.72 -1.52 17.50
CA LEU A 319 26.06 -2.11 17.42
C LEU A 319 27.02 -1.20 16.65
N GLU A 320 26.55 -0.63 15.54
CA GLU A 320 27.38 0.20 14.67
C GLU A 320 27.68 1.56 15.28
N PHE A 321 26.67 2.18 15.92
CA PHE A 321 26.86 3.41 16.66
C PHE A 321 27.85 3.21 17.81
N GLN A 322 27.68 2.15 18.60
CA GLN A 322 28.61 1.79 19.67
C GLN A 322 30.03 1.59 19.13
N THR A 323 30.16 0.83 18.04
CA THR A 323 31.46 0.55 17.41
C THR A 323 32.12 1.86 16.98
N LEU A 324 31.38 2.75 16.33
CA LEU A 324 31.89 4.04 15.87
C LEU A 324 32.34 4.93 17.04
N VAL A 325 31.52 5.05 18.09
CA VAL A 325 31.81 5.85 19.28
C VAL A 325 33.03 5.32 20.04
N LEU A 326 33.08 4.00 20.30
CA LEU A 326 34.19 3.39 21.02
C LEU A 326 35.50 3.49 20.25
N SER A 327 35.46 3.42 18.92
CA SER A 327 36.67 3.45 18.09
C SER A 327 37.45 4.77 18.17
N GLY A 328 36.78 5.87 18.54
CA GLY A 328 37.45 7.15 18.81
C GLY A 328 38.27 7.17 20.10
N THR A 329 38.13 6.16 20.96
CA THR A 329 38.84 6.09 22.26
C THR A 329 39.62 4.79 22.46
N ASN A 330 39.05 3.65 22.06
CA ASN A 330 39.63 2.33 22.22
C ASN A 330 39.15 1.38 21.12
N THR A 331 39.93 1.28 20.04
CA THR A 331 39.62 0.43 18.88
C THR A 331 39.54 -1.06 19.23
N LYS A 332 40.43 -1.56 20.11
CA LYS A 332 40.42 -2.96 20.54
C LYS A 332 39.14 -3.32 21.28
N LEU A 333 38.65 -2.41 22.13
CA LEU A 333 37.39 -2.60 22.85
C LEU A 333 36.19 -2.56 21.89
N ALA A 334 36.20 -1.65 20.91
CA ALA A 334 35.18 -1.58 19.87
C ALA A 334 35.09 -2.90 19.07
N GLU A 335 36.24 -3.42 18.62
CA GLU A 335 36.34 -4.70 17.91
C GLU A 335 35.89 -5.88 18.77
N ALA A 336 36.28 -5.91 20.04
CA ALA A 336 35.90 -6.97 20.97
C ALA A 336 34.37 -7.01 21.18
N TYR A 337 33.74 -5.86 21.43
CA TYR A 337 32.29 -5.80 21.57
C TYR A 337 31.56 -6.15 20.27
N ALA A 338 32.03 -5.64 19.12
CA ALA A 338 31.45 -5.94 17.82
C ALA A 338 31.53 -7.43 17.46
N SER A 339 32.69 -8.06 17.64
CA SER A 339 32.92 -9.48 17.34
C SER A 339 32.08 -10.41 18.22
N ASN A 340 31.81 -10.01 19.48
CA ASN A 340 30.94 -10.75 20.39
C ASN A 340 29.46 -10.37 20.28
N ARG A 341 29.11 -9.46 19.34
CA ARG A 341 27.75 -8.90 19.16
C ARG A 341 27.15 -8.35 20.45
N LEU A 342 27.99 -7.73 21.28
CA LEU A 342 27.62 -7.13 22.56
C LEU A 342 27.24 -5.66 22.36
N VAL A 343 26.05 -5.29 22.80
CA VAL A 343 25.52 -3.93 22.71
C VAL A 343 25.15 -3.37 24.08
N PHE A 344 25.17 -2.05 24.19
CA PHE A 344 24.69 -1.33 25.36
C PHE A 344 23.20 -1.64 25.65
N PRO A 345 22.79 -1.57 26.94
CA PRO A 345 21.40 -1.78 27.30
C PRO A 345 20.53 -0.60 26.84
N PRO A 346 19.22 -0.82 26.58
CA PRO A 346 18.29 0.26 26.32
C PRO A 346 18.29 1.27 27.48
N SER A 347 18.53 2.54 27.16
CA SER A 347 18.49 3.63 28.15
C SER A 347 17.10 4.25 28.21
N LYS A 348 16.66 4.65 29.41
CA LYS A 348 15.48 5.52 29.60
C LYS A 348 15.82 7.01 29.48
N TYR A 349 17.10 7.34 29.52
CA TYR A 349 17.61 8.71 29.44
C TYR A 349 18.09 8.98 28.01
N SER A 350 17.96 10.24 27.59
CA SER A 350 18.46 10.76 26.32
C SER A 350 19.49 11.84 26.63
N GLU A 351 20.75 11.59 26.28
CA GLU A 351 21.80 12.63 26.32
C GLU A 351 21.79 13.39 24.99
N PRO A 352 21.86 14.73 24.99
CA PRO A 352 21.85 15.50 23.74
C PRO A 352 22.94 15.05 22.77
N PHE A 353 22.57 14.89 21.51
CA PHE A 353 23.48 14.62 20.41
C PHE A 353 23.15 15.59 19.26
N THR A 354 24.16 16.09 18.57
CA THR A 354 23.97 17.04 17.47
C THR A 354 24.44 16.44 16.16
N ILE A 355 23.57 16.46 15.15
CA ILE A 355 23.93 16.17 13.77
C ILE A 355 24.07 17.49 13.03
N ASP A 356 25.31 17.91 12.79
CA ASP A 356 25.61 19.18 12.14
C ASP A 356 25.90 18.97 10.65
N LEU A 357 24.98 19.40 9.79
CA LEU A 357 25.10 19.25 8.34
C LEU A 357 26.21 20.11 7.72
N SER A 358 26.73 21.10 8.44
CA SER A 358 27.91 21.87 8.01
C SER A 358 29.20 21.06 8.11
N LEU A 359 29.20 19.98 8.91
CA LEU A 359 30.34 19.07 9.08
C LEU A 359 30.31 17.90 8.09
N VAL A 360 29.42 17.90 7.10
CA VAL A 360 29.38 16.86 6.06
C VAL A 360 30.64 16.95 5.21
N ASP A 361 31.43 15.89 5.24
CA ASP A 361 32.65 15.76 4.46
C ASP A 361 32.35 15.10 3.11
N LYS A 362 32.61 15.83 2.01
CA LYS A 362 32.26 15.38 0.65
C LYS A 362 33.09 14.18 0.20
N GLU A 363 34.36 14.11 0.55
CA GLU A 363 35.25 13.00 0.18
C GLU A 363 34.86 11.74 0.93
N LEU A 364 34.50 11.89 2.21
CA LEU A 364 33.99 10.80 3.01
C LEU A 364 32.64 10.28 2.50
N VAL A 365 31.72 11.18 2.13
CA VAL A 365 30.43 10.82 1.51
C VAL A 365 30.65 9.96 0.26
N GLN A 366 31.59 10.32 -0.62
CA GLN A 366 31.92 9.53 -1.80
C GLN A 366 32.47 8.13 -1.45
N GLN A 367 33.20 7.99 -0.35
CA GLN A 367 33.68 6.67 0.10
C GLN A 367 32.56 5.82 0.72
N LEU A 368 31.60 6.47 1.36
CA LEU A 368 30.49 5.85 2.08
C LEU A 368 29.31 5.47 1.18
N VAL A 369 29.15 6.10 0.01
CA VAL A 369 28.00 5.87 -0.88
C VAL A 369 27.81 4.41 -1.29
N LYS A 370 28.90 3.63 -1.36
CA LYS A 370 28.86 2.18 -1.64
C LYS A 370 28.01 1.37 -0.65
N PHE A 371 27.63 1.96 0.49
CA PHE A 371 26.74 1.35 1.48
C PHE A 371 25.27 1.75 1.31
N ALA A 372 24.97 2.77 0.50
CA ALA A 372 23.63 3.33 0.36
C ALA A 372 22.59 2.29 -0.12
N ASP A 373 22.97 1.40 -1.05
CA ASP A 373 22.08 0.38 -1.61
C ASP A 373 21.36 -0.45 -0.56
N TYR A 374 22.07 -0.80 0.52
CA TYR A 374 21.56 -1.64 1.58
C TYR A 374 21.34 -0.92 2.92
N ARG A 375 21.62 0.39 2.99
CA ARG A 375 21.53 1.17 4.24
C ARG A 375 20.82 2.50 4.17
N SER A 376 20.75 3.12 3.00
CA SER A 376 20.10 4.42 2.89
C SER A 376 18.61 4.26 3.08
N GLY A 377 18.04 5.04 4.00
CA GLY A 377 16.61 5.22 4.20
C GLY A 377 15.91 5.98 3.07
N PHE A 378 16.67 6.52 2.12
CA PHE A 378 16.14 7.29 1.01
C PHE A 378 15.68 6.41 -0.14
N GLU A 379 14.74 6.93 -0.93
CA GLU A 379 14.43 6.37 -2.23
C GLU A 379 15.56 6.65 -3.23
N PRO A 380 15.87 5.70 -4.13
CA PRO A 380 15.14 4.44 -4.39
C PRO A 380 15.53 3.27 -3.47
N TYR A 381 16.55 3.42 -2.61
CA TYR A 381 17.15 2.32 -1.86
C TYR A 381 16.21 1.64 -0.89
N PHE A 382 15.59 2.43 0.01
CA PHE A 382 14.67 1.85 0.97
C PHE A 382 13.42 1.29 0.29
N LEU A 383 12.93 1.93 -0.77
CA LEU A 383 11.80 1.40 -1.56
C LEU A 383 12.13 0.06 -2.23
N ALA A 384 13.35 -0.12 -2.75
CA ALA A 384 13.80 -1.39 -3.31
C ALA A 384 13.84 -2.51 -2.26
N ARG A 385 14.33 -2.22 -1.05
CA ARG A 385 14.29 -3.14 0.09
C ARG A 385 12.85 -3.41 0.55
N TRP A 386 12.01 -2.38 0.57
CA TRP A 386 10.59 -2.46 0.94
C TRP A 386 9.77 -3.35 0.03
N ARG A 387 10.07 -3.31 -1.27
CA ARG A 387 9.43 -4.15 -2.30
C ARG A 387 10.05 -5.54 -2.40
N GLY A 388 11.10 -5.84 -1.63
CA GLY A 388 11.79 -7.14 -1.66
C GLY A 388 12.62 -7.37 -2.92
N ILE A 389 12.93 -6.31 -3.69
CA ILE A 389 13.80 -6.38 -4.86
C ILE A 389 15.23 -6.70 -4.41
N ILE A 390 15.66 -6.08 -3.32
CA ILE A 390 16.90 -6.42 -2.62
C ILE A 390 16.49 -7.30 -1.44
N PRO A 391 16.91 -8.58 -1.41
CA PRO A 391 16.52 -9.49 -0.34
C PRO A 391 17.12 -8.99 0.99
N PRO A 392 16.35 -9.02 2.08
CA PRO A 392 16.86 -8.69 3.41
C PRO A 392 17.91 -9.71 3.84
N ASP A 393 18.90 -9.28 4.62
CA ASP A 393 19.93 -10.15 5.20
C ASP A 393 19.35 -10.98 6.36
N ILE A 394 20.19 -11.81 6.99
CA ILE A 394 19.82 -12.59 8.18
C ILE A 394 19.47 -11.62 9.33
N PRO A 395 18.43 -11.91 10.15
CA PRO A 395 18.12 -11.10 11.32
C PRO A 395 19.34 -10.85 12.20
N GLN A 396 19.61 -9.58 12.51
CA GLN A 396 20.71 -9.21 13.38
C GLN A 396 20.34 -9.53 14.83
N VAL A 397 21.06 -10.47 15.45
CA VAL A 397 20.88 -10.83 16.86
C VAL A 397 22.01 -10.20 17.68
N PHE A 398 21.65 -9.41 18.68
CA PHE A 398 22.61 -8.77 19.60
C PHE A 398 22.42 -9.30 21.01
N ARG A 399 23.49 -9.30 21.80
CA ARG A 399 23.47 -9.61 23.23
C ARG A 399 23.63 -8.32 24.02
N VAL A 400 22.70 -8.03 24.91
CA VAL A 400 22.78 -6.85 25.77
C VAL A 400 23.78 -7.11 26.89
N PHE A 401 24.75 -6.20 27.05
CA PHE A 401 25.71 -6.23 28.15
C PHE A 401 25.31 -5.22 29.23
N THR A 402 24.80 -5.70 30.36
CA THR A 402 24.39 -4.86 31.48
C THR A 402 25.51 -4.67 32.49
N GLY A 403 25.54 -3.52 33.17
CA GLY A 403 26.43 -3.27 34.31
C GLY A 403 27.70 -2.48 34.00
N ASP A 404 27.92 -2.11 32.73
CA ASP A 404 29.01 -1.22 32.31
C ASP A 404 28.54 0.23 32.24
N ALA A 405 29.16 1.11 33.03
CA ALA A 405 28.82 2.54 33.10
C ALA A 405 29.07 3.29 31.77
N LEU A 406 30.11 2.90 31.03
CA LEU A 406 30.41 3.45 29.71
C LEU A 406 29.33 3.04 28.71
N LEU A 407 28.93 1.77 28.69
CA LEU A 407 27.86 1.30 27.80
C LEU A 407 26.51 1.95 28.13
N ASN A 408 26.18 2.12 29.41
CA ASN A 408 24.98 2.86 29.80
C ASN A 408 24.98 4.29 29.25
N LYS A 409 26.14 4.97 29.31
CA LYS A 409 26.32 6.30 28.73
C LYS A 409 26.22 6.30 27.21
N ILE A 410 26.78 5.31 26.53
CA ILE A 410 26.62 5.19 25.06
C ILE A 410 25.14 4.99 24.71
N GLY A 411 24.41 4.22 25.50
CA GLY A 411 22.97 4.03 25.34
C GLY A 411 22.16 5.32 25.48
N SER A 412 22.50 6.20 26.44
CA SER A 412 21.83 7.52 26.56
C SER A 412 22.17 8.43 25.39
N ILE A 413 23.42 8.45 24.93
CA ILE A 413 23.85 9.24 23.75
C ILE A 413 23.17 8.74 22.48
N TYR A 414 23.02 7.42 22.30
CA TYR A 414 22.36 6.85 21.14
C TYR A 414 20.87 7.22 21.06
N ASN A 415 20.18 7.31 22.20
CA ASN A 415 18.82 7.86 22.23
C ASN A 415 18.77 9.31 21.73
N GLY A 416 19.71 10.15 22.15
CA GLY A 416 19.83 11.52 21.64
C GLY A 416 20.09 11.56 20.14
N TYR A 417 20.98 10.69 19.63
CA TYR A 417 21.24 10.56 18.19
C TYR A 417 19.98 10.25 17.40
N ARG A 418 19.14 9.32 17.88
CA ARG A 418 17.88 8.95 17.22
C ARG A 418 16.89 10.10 17.23
N GLU A 419 16.70 10.75 18.37
CA GLU A 419 15.81 11.91 18.47
C GLU A 419 16.25 13.04 17.53
N GLU A 420 17.56 13.28 17.44
CA GLU A 420 18.15 14.31 16.59
C GLU A 420 18.02 13.98 15.09
N ALA A 421 18.19 12.70 14.72
CA ALA A 421 18.02 12.24 13.35
C ALA A 421 16.61 12.52 12.81
N LEU A 422 15.56 12.37 13.63
CA LEU A 422 14.20 12.72 13.19
C LEU A 422 13.99 14.23 13.10
N LYS A 423 14.48 14.99 14.09
CA LYS A 423 14.35 16.45 14.15
C LYS A 423 15.04 17.14 12.98
N ASN A 424 16.19 16.63 12.55
CA ASN A 424 16.98 17.23 11.47
C ASN A 424 16.61 16.75 10.07
N LEU A 425 15.57 15.93 9.88
CA LEU A 425 15.18 15.47 8.54
C LEU A 425 14.78 16.65 7.63
N GLY A 426 14.03 17.61 8.17
CA GLY A 426 13.67 18.84 7.44
C GLY A 426 14.89 19.67 7.04
N LYS A 427 15.84 19.86 7.97
CA LYS A 427 17.10 20.57 7.68
C LYS A 427 17.95 19.86 6.63
N LEU A 428 17.90 18.53 6.59
CA LEU A 428 18.62 17.75 5.58
C LEU A 428 18.03 17.95 4.19
N ILE A 429 16.70 17.99 4.09
CA ILE A 429 15.99 18.35 2.87
C ILE A 429 16.41 19.76 2.42
N ASP A 430 16.42 20.72 3.34
CA ASP A 430 16.82 22.11 3.04
C ASP A 430 18.29 22.24 2.64
N TYR A 431 19.18 21.47 3.29
CA TYR A 431 20.61 21.38 2.94
C TYR A 431 20.80 20.98 1.47
N TYR A 432 20.03 19.99 0.99
CA TYR A 432 20.06 19.57 -0.40
C TYR A 432 19.42 20.58 -1.37
N LYS A 433 18.38 21.32 -0.93
CA LYS A 433 17.77 22.39 -1.74
C LYS A 433 18.68 23.59 -1.93
N THR A 434 19.51 23.91 -0.93
CA THR A 434 20.28 25.16 -0.87
C THR A 434 21.77 25.01 -1.23
N SER A 435 22.26 23.78 -1.45
CA SER A 435 23.66 23.52 -1.80
C SER A 435 23.80 23.10 -3.28
N PRO A 436 23.84 24.04 -4.24
CA PRO A 436 23.84 23.77 -5.68
C PRO A 436 25.13 23.10 -6.22
N SER A 437 26.15 22.92 -5.39
CA SER A 437 27.45 22.32 -5.74
C SER A 437 27.81 21.08 -4.92
N THR A 438 26.91 20.58 -4.07
CA THR A 438 27.06 19.25 -3.50
C THR A 438 26.70 18.25 -4.55
N VAL A 439 27.74 17.63 -5.11
CA VAL A 439 27.67 16.31 -5.71
C VAL A 439 26.77 15.48 -4.80
N THR A 440 25.58 15.13 -5.29
CA THR A 440 24.76 14.12 -4.61
C THR A 440 25.65 12.88 -4.42
N PRO A 441 25.35 12.01 -3.45
CA PRO A 441 26.20 10.85 -3.16
C PRO A 441 26.65 10.05 -4.39
N PHE A 442 25.92 10.15 -5.49
CA PHE A 442 26.08 9.43 -6.75
C PHE A 442 26.88 10.14 -7.85
N GLY A 443 27.54 11.29 -7.61
CA GLY A 443 28.23 11.99 -8.71
C GLY A 443 27.29 12.75 -9.65
N ILE A 444 26.02 12.87 -9.28
CA ILE A 444 24.95 13.41 -10.14
C ILE A 444 24.71 14.89 -9.81
N THR A 445 24.73 15.76 -10.84
CA THR A 445 24.43 17.20 -10.76
C THR A 445 22.94 17.45 -10.47
N LEU A 446 22.63 18.60 -9.83
CA LEU A 446 21.28 18.91 -9.32
C LEU A 446 20.12 18.82 -10.33
N GLU A 447 20.39 19.00 -11.63
CA GLU A 447 19.38 18.85 -12.68
C GLU A 447 18.78 17.43 -12.76
N LYS A 448 19.54 16.40 -12.37
CA LYS A 448 19.06 15.02 -12.23
C LYS A 448 18.56 14.71 -10.82
N SER A 449 18.82 15.58 -9.84
CA SER A 449 18.43 15.44 -8.43
C SER A 449 17.01 15.92 -8.13
N ALA A 450 16.36 16.64 -9.04
CA ALA A 450 14.94 16.99 -8.90
C ALA A 450 14.03 15.75 -8.75
N CYS A 451 14.41 14.63 -9.37
CA CYS A 451 13.76 13.32 -9.20
C CYS A 451 14.01 12.72 -7.79
N TRP A 452 15.10 13.13 -7.14
CA TRP A 452 15.51 12.70 -5.79
C TRP A 452 14.93 13.55 -4.66
N LEU A 453 14.68 14.84 -4.88
CA LEU A 453 14.00 15.69 -3.89
C LEU A 453 12.61 15.15 -3.56
N GLY A 454 11.90 14.61 -4.55
CA GLY A 454 10.66 13.85 -4.32
C GLY A 454 10.87 12.56 -3.50
N GLY A 455 12.04 11.92 -3.60
CA GLY A 455 12.44 10.76 -2.81
C GLY A 455 12.80 11.10 -1.35
N LEU A 456 13.45 12.24 -1.09
CA LEU A 456 13.76 12.73 0.27
C LEU A 456 12.51 13.16 1.02
N GLU A 457 11.55 13.75 0.32
CA GLU A 457 10.25 14.12 0.87
C GLU A 457 9.25 12.97 0.86
N SER A 458 9.59 11.84 0.22
CA SER A 458 8.68 10.71 0.05
C SER A 458 8.15 10.17 1.38
N PRO A 459 6.89 9.70 1.39
CA PRO A 459 6.33 9.05 2.56
C PRO A 459 7.12 7.83 3.04
N VAL A 460 7.78 7.11 2.12
CA VAL A 460 8.60 5.92 2.42
C VAL A 460 9.90 6.29 3.14
N THR A 461 10.55 7.38 2.74
CA THR A 461 11.71 7.94 3.47
C THR A 461 11.31 8.36 4.87
N ARG A 462 10.23 9.14 5.01
CA ARG A 462 9.75 9.59 6.33
C ARG A 462 9.36 8.40 7.22
N LEU A 463 8.76 7.36 6.64
CA LEU A 463 8.46 6.09 7.33
C LEU A 463 9.73 5.43 7.86
N TYR A 464 10.81 5.34 7.08
CA TYR A 464 12.09 4.79 7.53
C TYR A 464 12.64 5.52 8.76
N PHE A 465 12.74 6.85 8.68
CA PHE A 465 13.29 7.66 9.77
C PHE A 465 12.41 7.59 11.02
N ARG A 466 11.08 7.59 10.87
CA ARG A 466 10.16 7.44 12.00
C ARG A 466 10.22 6.04 12.60
N ALA A 467 10.29 4.98 11.79
CA ALA A 467 10.48 3.62 12.27
C ALA A 467 11.82 3.49 13.03
N PHE A 468 12.91 4.05 12.51
CA PHE A 468 14.20 4.10 13.21
C PHE A 468 14.08 4.71 14.60
N CYS A 469 13.34 5.81 14.74
CA CYS A 469 13.23 6.57 15.98
C CYS A 469 12.19 6.02 16.95
N ASN A 470 11.19 5.29 16.45
CA ASN A 470 10.17 4.63 17.27
C ASN A 470 10.57 3.20 17.67
N TYR A 471 11.65 2.65 17.10
CA TYR A 471 12.14 1.32 17.43
C TYR A 471 12.56 1.21 18.90
N SER A 472 11.74 0.56 19.72
CA SER A 472 12.21 0.08 21.01
C SER A 472 13.02 -1.20 20.71
N TRP A 473 14.34 -1.11 20.64
CA TRP A 473 15.17 -2.32 20.64
C TRP A 473 15.06 -2.90 22.06
N LYS A 474 14.10 -3.81 22.25
CA LYS A 474 13.94 -4.57 23.49
C LYS A 474 14.62 -5.92 23.35
#